data_AF-A0A352SHV4-F1
#
_entry.id   AF-A0A352SHV4-F1
#
_cell.length_a   1.000
_cell.length_b   1.000
_cell.length_c   1.000
_cell.angle_alpha   90.00
_cell.angle_beta   90.00
_cell.angle_gamma   90.00
#
_symmetry.space_group_name_H-M   'P 1'
#
loop_
_entity.id
_entity.type
_entity.pdbx_description
1 polymer ?
#
loop_
_entity_poly.entity_id
_entity_poly.type
_entity_poly.pdbx_seq_one_letter_code
_entity_poly.pdbx_strand_id
1 'polypeptide(L)'
;MEEKYFNRYRSFCRSLRNLKKSKSADPAAEFVLEGTIQNYNLTFDLAWKVMKDILVKQLGITDFAIGSPREVLQSAFTNGLISDDIWLKMLKTRNLLAHDYDGKIAEKNFQEIISNYYDAFDGLNDVITKFYDGSLLSIDSFD
;
A
#
# COMPACT_ATOMS: atom_id res chain seq x y z
N MET A 1 -9.20 1.35 20.46
CA MET A 1 -9.45 2.06 19.18
C MET A 1 -8.15 2.49 18.49
N GLU A 2 -7.13 2.89 19.25
CA GLU A 2 -5.74 3.09 18.78
C GLU A 2 -5.07 1.79 18.33
N GLU A 3 -5.27 0.69 19.06
CA GLU A 3 -4.69 -0.62 18.74
C GLU A 3 -5.02 -1.09 17.30
N LYS A 4 -6.24 -0.85 16.81
CA LYS A 4 -6.66 -1.17 15.43
C LYS A 4 -5.94 -0.34 14.36
N TYR A 5 -5.50 0.88 14.71
CA TYR A 5 -4.72 1.75 13.81
C TYR A 5 -3.29 1.23 13.71
N PHE A 6 -2.63 0.99 14.85
CA PHE A 6 -1.27 0.44 14.89
C PHE A 6 -1.19 -0.95 14.23
N ASN A 7 -2.17 -1.83 14.49
CA ASN A 7 -2.21 -3.16 13.87
C ASN A 7 -2.34 -3.11 12.35
N ARG A 8 -3.03 -2.10 11.82
CA ARG A 8 -3.15 -1.90 10.36
C ARG A 8 -1.85 -1.41 9.75
N TYR A 9 -1.16 -0.47 10.40
CA TYR A 9 0.16 -0.05 9.96
C TYR A 9 1.16 -1.22 9.99
N ARG A 10 1.18 -2.00 11.07
CA ARG A 10 1.99 -3.24 11.15
C ARG A 10 1.68 -4.21 10.00
N SER A 11 0.40 -4.38 9.68
CA SER A 11 -0.03 -5.21 8.55
C SER A 11 0.45 -4.64 7.21
N PHE A 12 0.41 -3.31 7.03
CA PHE A 12 0.96 -2.63 5.86
C PHE A 12 2.46 -2.91 5.73
N CYS A 13 3.26 -2.70 6.78
CA CYS A 13 4.70 -2.96 6.76
C CYS A 13 5.02 -4.43 6.46
N ARG A 14 4.26 -5.37 7.02
CA ARG A 14 4.42 -6.81 6.70
C ARG A 14 4.08 -7.11 5.24
N SER A 15 3.00 -6.56 4.72
CA SER A 15 2.58 -6.74 3.33
C SER A 15 3.61 -6.14 2.37
N LEU A 16 4.14 -4.95 2.67
CA LEU A 16 5.19 -4.30 1.90
C LEU A 16 6.49 -5.12 1.87
N ARG A 17 6.93 -5.65 3.04
CA ARG A 17 8.07 -6.58 3.11
C ARG A 17 7.87 -7.83 2.26
N ASN A 18 6.65 -8.37 2.21
CA ASN A 18 6.34 -9.52 1.35
C ASN A 18 6.39 -9.14 -0.13
N LEU A 19 5.82 -7.99 -0.53
CA LEU A 19 5.88 -7.51 -1.90
C LEU A 19 7.33 -7.24 -2.35
N LYS A 20 8.21 -6.79 -1.44
CA LYS A 20 9.65 -6.59 -1.73
C LYS A 20 10.32 -7.85 -2.25
N LYS A 21 9.91 -9.04 -1.77
CA LYS A 21 10.47 -10.33 -2.20
C LYS A 21 10.23 -10.59 -3.68
N SER A 22 9.15 -10.03 -4.25
CA SER A 22 8.84 -10.15 -5.68
C SER A 22 9.82 -9.40 -6.58
N LYS A 23 10.58 -8.40 -6.07
CA LYS A 23 11.56 -7.65 -6.88
C LYS A 23 12.70 -8.52 -7.41
N SER A 24 13.01 -9.62 -6.72
CA SER A 24 14.08 -10.56 -7.08
C SER A 24 13.55 -11.94 -7.45
N ALA A 25 12.23 -12.10 -7.60
CA ALA A 25 11.62 -13.37 -7.94
C ALA A 25 11.50 -13.54 -9.45
N ASP A 26 11.61 -14.79 -9.92
CA ASP A 26 11.35 -15.13 -11.33
C ASP A 26 9.83 -15.19 -11.58
N PRO A 27 9.24 -14.31 -12.40
CA PRO A 27 7.80 -14.34 -12.69
C PRO A 27 7.34 -15.63 -13.39
N ALA A 28 8.24 -16.39 -14.03
CA ALA A 28 7.91 -17.67 -14.65
C ALA A 28 7.87 -18.84 -13.65
N ALA A 29 8.36 -18.64 -12.42
CA ALA A 29 8.26 -19.64 -11.37
C ALA A 29 6.82 -19.75 -10.86
N GLU A 30 6.45 -20.98 -10.48
CA GLU A 30 5.10 -21.30 -10.02
C GLU A 30 4.68 -20.38 -8.85
N PHE A 31 3.44 -19.86 -8.93
CA PHE A 31 2.83 -18.99 -7.93
C PHE A 31 3.46 -17.59 -7.74
N VAL A 32 4.57 -17.26 -8.40
CA VAL A 32 5.22 -15.95 -8.21
C VAL A 32 4.33 -14.82 -8.75
N LEU A 33 3.75 -15.00 -9.92
CA LEU A 33 2.86 -14.00 -10.52
C LEU A 33 1.63 -13.78 -9.63
N GLU A 34 0.86 -14.83 -9.30
CA GLU A 34 -0.35 -14.71 -8.48
C GLU A 34 -0.03 -14.17 -7.07
N GLY A 35 1.06 -14.66 -6.46
CA GLY A 35 1.51 -14.20 -5.15
C GLY A 35 1.89 -12.72 -5.15
N THR A 36 2.55 -12.25 -6.21
CA THR A 36 2.93 -10.83 -6.35
C THR A 36 1.71 -9.94 -6.50
N ILE A 37 0.74 -10.33 -7.33
CA ILE A 37 -0.53 -9.60 -7.49
C ILE A 37 -1.32 -9.55 -6.19
N GLN A 38 -1.40 -10.68 -5.48
CA GLN A 38 -2.11 -10.73 -4.20
C GLN A 38 -1.44 -9.83 -3.15
N ASN A 39 -0.10 -9.86 -3.07
CA ASN A 39 0.66 -8.97 -2.20
C ASN A 39 0.46 -7.49 -2.58
N TYR A 40 0.45 -7.17 -3.87
CA TYR A 40 0.18 -5.82 -4.35
C TYR A 40 -1.22 -5.33 -3.94
N ASN A 41 -2.26 -6.12 -4.23
CA ASN A 41 -3.65 -5.77 -3.90
C ASN A 41 -3.84 -5.55 -2.40
N LEU A 42 -3.27 -6.43 -1.57
CA LEU A 42 -3.30 -6.30 -0.12
C LEU A 42 -2.55 -5.05 0.37
N THR A 43 -1.34 -4.82 -0.17
CA THR A 43 -0.49 -3.67 0.20
C THR A 43 -1.19 -2.36 -0.16
N PHE A 44 -1.78 -2.27 -1.36
CA PHE A 44 -2.57 -1.11 -1.77
C PHE A 44 -3.75 -0.85 -0.83
N ASP A 45 -4.51 -1.90 -0.52
CA ASP A 45 -5.68 -1.80 0.34
C ASP A 45 -5.35 -1.38 1.77
N LEU A 46 -4.20 -1.79 2.27
CA LEU A 46 -3.70 -1.38 3.57
C LEU A 46 -3.17 0.06 3.52
N ALA A 47 -2.41 0.42 2.49
CA ALA A 47 -1.81 1.74 2.33
C ALA A 47 -2.86 2.86 2.36
N TRP A 48 -3.91 2.79 1.54
CA TRP A 48 -4.93 3.84 1.54
C TRP A 48 -5.70 3.87 2.87
N LYS A 49 -5.93 2.72 3.52
CA LYS A 49 -6.58 2.68 4.84
C LYS A 49 -5.69 3.26 5.95
N VAL A 50 -4.36 3.19 5.80
CA VAL A 50 -3.39 3.80 6.70
C VAL A 50 -3.37 5.31 6.49
N MET A 51 -3.27 5.78 5.25
CA MET A 51 -3.39 7.21 4.90
C MET A 51 -4.68 7.81 5.47
N LYS A 52 -5.81 7.12 5.29
CA LYS A 52 -7.09 7.51 5.86
C LYS A 52 -7.04 7.69 7.38
N ASP A 53 -6.45 6.73 8.09
CA ASP A 53 -6.37 6.83 9.54
C ASP A 53 -5.47 7.98 9.99
N ILE A 54 -4.36 8.25 9.27
CA ILE A 54 -3.50 9.41 9.55
C ILE A 54 -4.28 10.72 9.34
N LEU A 55 -4.92 10.86 8.18
CA LEU A 55 -5.73 12.05 7.84
C LEU A 55 -6.79 12.31 8.92
N VAL A 56 -7.55 11.30 9.30
CA VAL A 56 -8.67 11.46 10.24
C VAL A 56 -8.21 11.59 11.69
N LYS A 57 -7.27 10.75 12.15
CA LYS A 57 -6.94 10.62 13.58
C LYS A 57 -5.77 11.47 14.02
N GLN A 58 -4.79 11.69 13.14
CA GLN A 58 -3.59 12.44 13.48
C GLN A 58 -3.70 13.89 13.00
N LEU A 59 -4.28 14.12 11.81
CA LEU A 59 -4.40 15.44 11.22
C LEU A 59 -5.77 16.10 11.40
N GLY A 60 -6.78 15.35 11.88
CA GLY A 60 -8.13 15.86 12.12
C GLY A 60 -8.91 16.22 10.86
N ILE A 61 -8.49 15.71 9.69
CA ILE A 61 -9.08 16.01 8.39
C ILE A 61 -10.22 15.03 8.13
N THR A 62 -11.44 15.55 8.08
CA THR A 62 -12.66 14.75 7.89
C THR A 62 -13.56 15.25 6.77
N ASP A 63 -13.23 16.40 6.16
CA ASP A 63 -14.00 17.02 5.08
C ASP A 63 -13.66 16.41 3.70
N PHE A 64 -13.81 15.09 3.59
CA PHE A 64 -13.72 14.34 2.33
C PHE A 64 -14.49 13.02 2.45
N ALA A 65 -14.76 12.33 1.34
CA ALA A 65 -15.46 11.05 1.40
C ALA A 65 -14.53 9.92 1.91
N ILE A 66 -14.46 9.77 3.23
CA ILE A 66 -13.61 8.82 3.98
C ILE A 66 -13.73 7.35 3.50
N GLY A 67 -14.86 6.99 2.88
CA GLY A 67 -15.13 5.64 2.35
C GLY A 67 -14.52 5.34 0.96
N SER A 68 -14.03 6.35 0.25
CA SER A 68 -13.53 6.20 -1.12
C SER A 68 -12.00 6.18 -1.16
N PRO A 69 -11.35 5.12 -1.68
CA PRO A 69 -9.90 5.11 -1.86
C PRO A 69 -9.42 6.30 -2.70
N ARG A 70 -10.19 6.70 -3.72
CA ARG A 70 -9.86 7.83 -4.58
C ARG A 70 -9.80 9.15 -3.78
N GLU A 71 -10.81 9.41 -2.96
CA GLU A 71 -10.89 10.63 -2.15
C GLU A 71 -9.81 10.65 -1.07
N VAL A 72 -9.52 9.49 -0.47
CA VAL A 72 -8.41 9.35 0.49
C VAL A 72 -7.08 9.69 -0.17
N LEU A 73 -6.81 9.16 -1.37
CA LEU A 73 -5.57 9.46 -2.10
C LEU A 73 -5.47 10.95 -2.46
N GLN A 74 -6.58 11.56 -2.88
CA GLN A 74 -6.61 13.00 -3.17
C GLN A 74 -6.29 13.84 -1.92
N SER A 75 -6.92 13.51 -0.78
CA SER A 75 -6.63 14.16 0.49
C SER A 75 -5.20 13.90 0.98
N ALA A 76 -4.68 12.69 0.78
CA ALA A 76 -3.31 12.32 1.13
C ALA A 76 -2.28 13.14 0.32
N PHE A 77 -2.54 13.36 -0.97
CA PHE A 77 -1.72 14.21 -1.83
C PHE A 77 -1.74 15.67 -1.35
N THR A 78 -2.93 16.23 -1.15
CA THR A 78 -3.09 17.62 -0.65
C THR A 78 -2.37 17.87 0.68
N ASN A 79 -2.30 16.85 1.54
CA ASN A 79 -1.68 16.94 2.86
C ASN A 79 -0.25 16.38 2.93
N GLY A 80 0.39 16.13 1.78
CA GLY A 80 1.80 15.76 1.70
C GLY A 80 2.14 14.38 2.26
N LEU A 81 1.18 13.45 2.34
CA LEU A 81 1.46 12.04 2.65
C LEU A 81 2.00 11.28 1.43
N ILE A 82 1.61 11.71 0.22
CA ILE A 82 2.07 11.20 -1.07
C ILE A 82 2.31 12.39 -2.02
N SER A 83 3.21 12.23 -2.99
CA SER A 83 3.66 13.32 -3.87
C SER A 83 3.49 13.06 -5.37
N ASP A 84 3.01 11.87 -5.74
CA ASP A 84 3.04 11.36 -7.11
C ASP A 84 1.64 10.93 -7.57
N ASP A 85 1.29 11.21 -8.83
CA ASP A 85 0.02 10.82 -9.45
C ASP A 85 -0.05 9.31 -9.75
N ILE A 86 1.08 8.60 -9.62
CA ILE A 86 1.19 7.15 -9.73
C ILE A 86 0.16 6.40 -8.86
N TRP A 87 -0.24 6.96 -7.72
CA TRP A 87 -1.24 6.36 -6.84
C TRP A 87 -2.62 6.21 -7.51
N LEU A 88 -2.99 7.12 -8.41
CA LEU A 88 -4.22 6.99 -9.19
C LEU A 88 -4.08 5.92 -10.28
N LYS A 89 -2.88 5.75 -10.85
CA LYS A 89 -2.56 4.64 -11.76
C LYS A 89 -2.63 3.30 -11.02
N MET A 90 -2.07 3.22 -9.81
CA MET A 90 -2.17 2.06 -8.92
C MET A 90 -3.62 1.74 -8.59
N LEU A 91 -4.45 2.72 -8.23
CA LEU A 91 -5.88 2.48 -7.98
C LEU A 91 -6.57 1.86 -9.20
N LYS A 92 -6.28 2.35 -10.41
CA LYS A 92 -6.81 1.77 -11.66
C LYS A 92 -6.32 0.34 -11.85
N THR A 93 -5.02 0.07 -11.70
CA THR A 93 -4.47 -1.29 -11.82
C THR A 93 -5.10 -2.25 -10.82
N ARG A 94 -5.20 -1.88 -9.53
CA ARG A 94 -5.86 -2.68 -8.48
C ARG A 94 -7.31 -3.01 -8.85
N ASN A 95 -8.07 -2.03 -9.35
CA ASN A 95 -9.46 -2.26 -9.76
C ASN A 95 -9.57 -3.19 -10.98
N LEU A 96 -8.64 -3.09 -11.93
CA LEU A 96 -8.60 -4.00 -13.08
C LEU A 96 -8.23 -5.43 -12.66
N LEU A 97 -7.27 -5.59 -11.76
CA LEU A 97 -6.81 -6.90 -11.26
C LEU A 97 -7.91 -7.67 -10.50
N ALA A 98 -8.91 -6.99 -9.94
CA ALA A 98 -10.06 -7.66 -9.32
C ALA A 98 -10.91 -8.48 -10.32
N HIS A 99 -10.72 -8.23 -11.61
CA HIS A 99 -11.43 -8.89 -12.71
C HIS A 99 -10.49 -9.70 -13.62
N ASP A 100 -9.24 -9.92 -13.20
CA ASP A 100 -8.21 -10.59 -14.00
C ASP A 100 -8.28 -12.11 -13.86
N TYR A 101 -9.36 -12.71 -14.35
CA TYR A 101 -9.59 -14.15 -14.25
C TYR A 101 -8.66 -14.98 -15.15
N ASP A 102 -8.07 -14.38 -16.18
CA ASP A 102 -7.18 -15.05 -17.15
C ASP A 102 -5.69 -14.70 -16.96
N GLY A 103 -5.34 -13.90 -15.94
CA GLY A 103 -3.96 -13.56 -15.57
C GLY A 103 -3.24 -12.60 -16.52
N LYS A 104 -3.89 -12.09 -17.58
CA LYS A 104 -3.22 -11.22 -18.56
C LYS A 104 -2.92 -9.84 -18.01
N ILE A 105 -3.78 -9.31 -17.15
CA ILE A 105 -3.57 -8.00 -16.53
C ILE A 105 -2.41 -8.11 -15.54
N ALA A 106 -2.34 -9.20 -14.79
CA ALA A 106 -1.25 -9.54 -13.88
C ALA A 106 0.09 -9.53 -14.61
N GLU A 107 0.20 -10.32 -15.68
CA GLU A 107 1.43 -10.43 -16.48
C GLU A 107 1.87 -9.06 -17.01
N LYS A 108 0.93 -8.28 -17.55
CA LYS A 108 1.21 -6.94 -18.09
C LYS A 108 1.67 -5.93 -17.03
N ASN A 109 1.19 -6.04 -15.80
CA ASN A 109 1.48 -5.08 -14.73
C ASN A 109 2.60 -5.54 -13.79
N PHE A 110 3.08 -6.78 -13.89
CA PHE A 110 4.07 -7.34 -12.97
C PHE A 110 5.30 -6.45 -12.81
N GLN A 111 5.89 -6.02 -13.93
CA GLN A 111 7.10 -5.17 -13.90
C GLN A 111 6.85 -3.81 -13.27
N GLU A 112 5.71 -3.18 -13.56
CA GLU A 112 5.32 -1.90 -12.94
C GLU A 112 5.07 -2.06 -11.43
N ILE A 113 4.49 -3.19 -11.02
CA ILE A 113 4.20 -3.51 -9.62
C ILE A 113 5.49 -3.62 -8.79
N ILE A 114 6.50 -4.32 -9.30
CA ILE A 114 7.76 -4.54 -8.57
C ILE A 114 8.75 -3.36 -8.68
N SER A 115 8.50 -2.42 -9.59
CA SER A 115 9.29 -1.20 -9.75
C SER A 115 8.55 -0.01 -9.15
N ASN A 116 7.91 0.81 -9.99
CA ASN A 116 7.39 2.11 -9.62
C ASN A 116 6.32 2.03 -8.52
N TYR A 117 5.46 1.00 -8.52
CA TYR A 117 4.43 0.87 -7.47
C TYR A 117 5.02 0.46 -6.13
N TYR A 118 6.01 -0.43 -6.12
CA TYR A 118 6.73 -0.76 -4.91
C TYR A 118 7.42 0.49 -4.34
N ASP A 119 8.13 1.23 -5.18
CA ASP A 119 8.88 2.41 -4.76
C ASP A 119 7.94 3.50 -4.21
N ALA A 120 6.72 3.63 -4.76
CA ALA A 120 5.69 4.49 -4.19
C ALA A 120 5.23 4.05 -2.79
N PHE A 121 5.08 2.75 -2.53
CA PHE A 121 4.76 2.26 -1.20
C PHE A 121 5.91 2.46 -0.21
N ASP A 122 7.15 2.27 -0.65
CA ASP A 122 8.36 2.48 0.15
C ASP A 122 8.48 3.95 0.56
N GLY A 123 8.32 4.88 -0.38
CA GLY A 123 8.31 6.31 -0.11
C GLY A 123 7.17 6.75 0.81
N LEU A 124 5.97 6.16 0.67
CA LEU A 124 4.89 6.38 1.65
C LEU A 124 5.33 5.93 3.05
N ASN A 125 5.92 4.74 3.18
CA ASN A 125 6.35 4.19 4.47
C ASN A 125 7.33 5.14 5.19
N ASP A 126 8.30 5.68 4.45
CA ASP A 126 9.27 6.65 4.96
C ASP A 126 8.59 7.93 5.49
N VAL A 127 7.57 8.42 4.78
CA VAL A 127 6.83 9.62 5.19
C VAL A 127 5.97 9.36 6.43
N ILE A 128 5.37 8.17 6.55
CA ILE A 128 4.37 7.92 7.58
C ILE A 128 4.92 7.34 8.88
N THR A 129 6.15 6.80 8.90
CA THR A 129 6.76 6.21 10.10
C THR A 129 6.71 7.13 11.31
N LYS A 130 6.91 8.44 11.10
CA LYS A 130 6.83 9.49 12.13
C LYS A 130 5.51 9.54 12.91
N PHE A 131 4.41 9.07 12.32
CA PHE A 131 3.10 8.98 12.99
C PHE A 131 2.99 7.75 13.92
N TYR A 132 4.04 6.93 13.99
CA TYR A 132 4.10 5.66 14.70
C TYR A 132 5.38 5.44 15.53
N ASP A 133 6.35 6.36 15.52
CA ASP A 133 7.69 6.23 16.13
C ASP A 133 7.71 5.95 17.65
N GLY A 134 6.58 6.09 18.37
CA GLY A 134 6.45 5.60 19.76
C GLY A 134 6.15 4.09 19.89
N SER A 135 5.90 3.38 18.79
CA SER A 135 5.42 1.98 18.76
C SER A 135 6.28 1.03 17.91
N LEU A 136 7.27 1.56 17.20
CA LEU A 136 8.17 0.83 16.30
C LEU A 136 9.23 0.01 17.04
N LEU A 137 9.61 0.40 18.26
CA LEU A 137 10.54 -0.35 19.13
C LEU A 137 10.11 -1.79 19.45
N SER A 138 8.84 -2.16 19.20
CA SER A 138 8.33 -3.52 19.39
C SER A 138 8.22 -4.33 18.08
N ILE A 139 8.57 -3.76 16.93
CA ILE A 139 8.38 -4.40 15.62
C ILE A 139 9.64 -5.16 15.20
N ASP A 140 10.81 -4.64 15.55
CA ASP A 140 12.11 -5.28 15.31
C ASP A 140 12.43 -6.42 16.30
N SER A 141 11.53 -6.71 17.25
CA SER A 141 11.69 -7.78 18.24
C SER A 141 10.99 -9.09 17.86
N PHE A 142 10.47 -9.21 16.64
CA PHE A 142 9.82 -10.42 16.13
C PHE A 142 10.43 -10.82 14.79
N ASP A 143 11.73 -11.11 14.81
CA ASP A 143 12.39 -12.00 13.86
C ASP A 143 12.70 -13.34 14.56
#